data_AF-A0A1E5PP41-F1
#
_entry.id   AF-A0A1E5PP41-F1
#
_cell.length_a   1.000
_cell.length_b   1.000
_cell.length_c   1.000
_cell.angle_alpha   90.00
_cell.angle_beta   90.00
_cell.angle_gamma   90.00
#
_symmetry.space_group_name_H-M   'P 1'
#
loop_
_entity.id
_entity.type
_entity.pdbx_description
1 polymer ?
#
loop_
_entity_poly.entity_id
_entity_poly.type
_entity_poly.pdbx_seq_one_letter_code
_entity_poly.pdbx_strand_id
1 'polypeptide(L)'
;MAGFRSLAYQVRDARNDRALRRHSLRRCLERFAPYGHRATWWHLCDRHGIAPEDRGADPLRLVAALEELEEARAVWLEYERQFAERRRREKHHGLRRPEWAWGGSGDAVVRCADPGVRPEGALGEVLRRLVKALESEPGTGCPVCGEEELRWPAVPAVGGWEQAWAWDGPVCAGCGIVVPRPALADTPTAGAA
;
A
#
# COMPACT_ATOMS: atom_id res chain seq x y z
N MET A 1 -10.24 19.30 7.88
CA MET A 1 -9.29 18.82 6.84
C MET A 1 -10.10 18.13 5.75
N ALA A 2 -9.87 18.42 4.47
CA ALA A 2 -10.66 17.86 3.36
C ALA A 2 -10.50 16.33 3.26
N GLY A 3 -11.58 15.62 2.88
CA GLY A 3 -11.54 14.18 2.63
C GLY A 3 -11.01 13.85 1.22
N PHE A 4 -10.63 12.59 0.99
CA PHE A 4 -10.05 12.12 -0.29
C PHE A 4 -10.91 12.54 -1.50
N ARG A 5 -12.24 12.30 -1.45
CA ARG A 5 -13.15 12.63 -2.57
C ARG A 5 -13.17 14.12 -2.91
N SER A 6 -13.09 14.98 -1.89
CA SER A 6 -13.05 16.44 -2.10
C SER A 6 -11.74 16.85 -2.76
N LEU A 7 -10.61 16.26 -2.36
CA LEU A 7 -9.31 16.50 -2.99
C LEU A 7 -9.28 15.97 -4.43
N ALA A 8 -9.81 14.77 -4.68
CA ALA A 8 -9.93 14.18 -6.00
C ALA A 8 -10.75 15.07 -6.96
N TYR A 9 -11.83 15.69 -6.46
CA TYR A 9 -12.58 16.70 -7.23
C TYR A 9 -11.70 17.88 -7.62
N GLN A 10 -10.89 18.41 -6.69
CA GLN A 10 -9.98 19.54 -6.98
C GLN A 10 -8.91 19.19 -8.03
N VAL A 11 -8.46 17.93 -8.09
CA VAL A 11 -7.55 17.47 -9.15
C VAL A 11 -8.24 17.40 -10.51
N ARG A 12 -9.55 17.14 -10.57
CA ARG A 12 -10.31 17.04 -11.83
C ARG A 12 -10.82 18.38 -12.35
N ASP A 13 -11.07 19.35 -11.46
CA ASP A 13 -11.63 20.65 -11.84
C ASP A 13 -10.73 21.39 -12.83
N ALA A 14 -11.24 21.61 -14.04
CA ALA A 14 -10.52 22.30 -15.11
C ALA A 14 -10.30 23.79 -14.85
N ARG A 15 -11.03 24.38 -13.88
CA ARG A 15 -10.88 25.78 -13.48
C ARG A 15 -9.69 26.00 -12.55
N ASN A 16 -9.19 24.93 -11.93
CA ASN A 16 -8.03 25.00 -11.05
C ASN A 16 -6.73 25.09 -11.86
N ASP A 17 -5.81 25.91 -11.38
CA ASP A 17 -4.47 25.96 -11.95
C ASP A 17 -3.70 24.64 -11.74
N ARG A 18 -2.62 24.45 -12.50
CA ARG A 18 -1.83 23.22 -12.49
C ARG A 18 -1.21 22.94 -11.12
N ALA A 19 -0.78 23.99 -10.41
CA ALA A 19 -0.12 23.85 -9.11
C ALA A 19 -1.11 23.40 -8.03
N LEU A 20 -2.34 23.94 -8.04
CA LEU A 20 -3.42 23.53 -7.14
C LEU A 20 -3.82 22.08 -7.42
N ARG A 21 -4.00 21.69 -8.69
CA ARG A 21 -4.33 20.29 -9.05
C ARG A 21 -3.25 19.32 -8.56
N ARG A 22 -1.97 19.65 -8.75
CA ARG A 22 -0.85 18.84 -8.25
C ARG A 22 -0.81 18.82 -6.72
N HIS A 23 -1.03 19.96 -6.06
CA HIS A 23 -1.09 20.03 -4.61
C HIS A 23 -2.21 19.12 -4.08
N SER A 24 -3.42 19.22 -4.63
CA SER A 24 -4.56 18.38 -4.27
C SER A 24 -4.26 16.88 -4.47
N LEU A 25 -3.57 16.50 -5.55
CA LEU A 25 -3.14 15.11 -5.74
C LEU A 25 -2.17 14.65 -4.66
N ARG A 26 -1.19 15.47 -4.29
CA ARG A 26 -0.28 15.17 -3.17
C ARG A 26 -1.04 15.06 -1.84
N ARG A 27 -2.05 15.90 -1.61
CA ARG A 27 -2.93 15.80 -0.44
C ARG A 27 -3.77 14.52 -0.45
N CYS A 28 -4.10 13.94 -1.62
CA CYS A 28 -4.73 12.62 -1.69
C CYS A 28 -3.81 11.54 -1.11
N LEU A 29 -2.48 11.66 -1.31
CA LEU A 29 -1.50 10.71 -0.77
C LEU A 29 -1.36 10.79 0.75
N GLU A 30 -1.67 11.93 1.38
CA GLU A 30 -1.80 12.02 2.85
C GLU A 30 -3.00 11.21 3.38
N ARG A 31 -3.91 10.74 2.50
CA ARG A 31 -5.09 9.95 2.87
C ARG A 31 -4.98 8.50 2.48
N PHE A 32 -4.24 8.22 1.42
CA PHE A 32 -4.05 6.87 0.91
C PHE A 32 -2.76 6.82 0.09
N ALA A 33 -1.73 6.16 0.65
CA ALA A 33 -0.45 5.97 -0.01
C ALA A 33 -0.01 4.51 0.17
N PRO A 34 -0.54 3.56 -0.65
CA PRO A 34 -0.36 2.14 -0.41
C PRO A 34 1.11 1.72 -0.24
N TYR A 35 2.07 2.39 -0.89
CA TYR A 35 3.50 2.08 -0.76
C TYR A 35 4.25 2.89 0.31
N GLY A 36 3.55 3.76 1.03
CA GLY A 36 4.14 4.89 1.74
C GLY A 36 4.15 6.13 0.86
N HIS A 37 4.10 7.31 1.49
CA HIS A 37 3.87 8.58 0.80
C HIS A 37 4.88 8.84 -0.33
N ARG A 38 6.19 8.66 -0.06
CA ARG A 38 7.24 8.85 -1.06
C ARG A 38 7.12 7.81 -2.18
N ALA A 39 7.17 6.52 -1.85
CA ALA A 39 7.13 5.46 -2.85
C ALA A 39 5.89 5.55 -3.76
N THR A 40 4.71 5.87 -3.20
CA THR A 40 3.48 6.03 -3.99
C THR A 40 3.55 7.24 -4.93
N TRP A 41 4.10 8.38 -4.48
CA TRP A 41 4.28 9.55 -5.35
C TRP A 41 5.22 9.23 -6.51
N TRP A 42 6.37 8.62 -6.23
CA TRP A 42 7.35 8.25 -7.25
C TRP A 42 6.78 7.21 -8.23
N HIS A 43 6.03 6.22 -7.75
CA HIS A 43 5.29 5.26 -8.58
C HIS A 43 4.39 5.94 -9.61
N LEU A 44 3.51 6.83 -9.14
CA LEU A 44 2.57 7.54 -10.00
C LEU A 44 3.30 8.47 -10.98
N CYS A 45 4.38 9.09 -10.53
CA CYS A 45 5.24 9.91 -11.38
C CYS A 45 5.82 9.12 -12.55
N ASP A 46 6.42 7.96 -12.29
CA ASP A 46 7.01 7.12 -13.32
C ASP A 46 5.95 6.58 -14.28
N ARG A 47 4.84 6.07 -13.74
CA ARG A 47 3.74 5.46 -14.51
C ARG A 47 3.03 6.42 -15.45
N HIS A 48 2.88 7.69 -15.05
CA HIS A 48 2.13 8.69 -15.79
C HIS A 48 3.01 9.79 -16.39
N GLY A 49 4.35 9.63 -16.36
CA GLY A 49 5.29 10.58 -16.96
C GLY A 49 5.24 11.96 -16.32
N ILE A 50 5.12 12.05 -15.00
CA ILE A 50 5.15 13.31 -14.24
C ILE A 50 6.51 13.43 -13.59
N ALA A 51 7.27 14.48 -13.91
CA ALA A 51 8.51 14.76 -13.19
C ALA A 51 8.18 15.10 -11.71
N PRO A 52 8.80 14.44 -10.72
CA PRO A 52 8.41 14.57 -9.31
C PRO A 52 8.44 16.01 -8.77
N GLU A 53 9.34 16.85 -9.25
CA GLU A 53 9.50 18.25 -8.84
C GLU A 53 8.69 19.23 -9.70
N ASP A 54 8.19 18.79 -10.87
CA ASP A 54 7.50 19.65 -11.82
C ASP A 54 6.14 20.11 -11.28
N ARG A 55 6.00 21.43 -11.12
CA ARG A 55 4.76 22.08 -10.68
C ARG A 55 3.81 22.42 -11.82
N GLY A 56 4.29 22.35 -13.06
CA GLY A 56 3.57 22.66 -14.30
C GLY A 56 3.08 21.43 -15.06
N ALA A 57 3.12 20.25 -14.44
CA ALA A 57 2.74 18.97 -15.02
C ALA A 57 1.39 19.04 -15.75
N ASP A 58 1.29 18.31 -16.87
CA ASP A 58 0.07 18.21 -17.66
C ASP A 58 -1.11 17.76 -16.78
N PRO A 59 -2.19 18.55 -16.70
CA PRO A 59 -3.35 18.19 -15.91
C PRO A 59 -3.97 16.83 -16.26
N LEU A 60 -3.88 16.39 -17.51
CA LEU A 60 -4.39 15.07 -17.91
C LEU A 60 -3.57 13.94 -17.28
N ARG A 61 -2.24 14.11 -17.15
CA ARG A 61 -1.37 13.14 -16.45
C ARG A 61 -1.69 13.09 -14.96
N LEU A 62 -1.99 14.25 -14.34
CA LEU A 62 -2.42 14.31 -12.93
C LEU A 62 -3.75 13.59 -12.71
N VAL A 63 -4.70 13.70 -13.66
CA VAL A 63 -5.97 12.96 -13.59
C VAL A 63 -5.76 11.46 -13.77
N ALA A 64 -4.93 11.03 -14.73
CA ALA A 64 -4.60 9.62 -14.90
C ALA A 64 -3.94 9.01 -13.65
N ALA A 65 -3.02 9.75 -13.02
CA ALA A 65 -2.41 9.34 -11.74
C ALA A 65 -3.43 9.25 -10.59
N LEU A 66 -4.42 10.16 -10.56
CA LEU A 66 -5.51 10.09 -9.59
C LEU A 66 -6.40 8.86 -9.84
N GLU A 67 -6.69 8.54 -11.10
CA GLU A 67 -7.52 7.38 -11.46
C GLU A 67 -6.86 6.07 -11.00
N GLU A 68 -5.56 5.88 -11.26
CA GLU A 68 -4.83 4.70 -10.75
C GLU A 68 -4.86 4.63 -9.21
N LEU A 69 -4.72 5.77 -8.53
CA LEU A 69 -4.82 5.85 -7.08
C LEU A 69 -6.23 5.52 -6.55
N GLU A 70 -7.27 5.96 -7.25
CA GLU A 70 -8.67 5.70 -6.91
C GLU A 70 -9.04 4.23 -7.13
N GLU A 71 -8.59 3.61 -8.21
CA GLU A 71 -8.77 2.19 -8.46
C GLU A 71 -8.12 1.36 -7.33
N ALA A 72 -6.89 1.69 -6.96
CA ALA A 72 -6.20 1.08 -5.84
C ALA A 72 -6.97 1.27 -4.52
N ARG A 73 -7.46 2.49 -4.28
CA ARG A 73 -8.24 2.80 -3.08
C ARG A 73 -9.56 2.03 -3.04
N ALA A 74 -10.20 1.81 -4.18
CA ALA A 74 -11.44 1.03 -4.25
C ALA A 74 -11.21 -0.43 -3.87
N VAL A 75 -10.12 -1.06 -4.35
CA VAL A 75 -9.71 -2.41 -3.96
C VAL A 75 -9.50 -2.49 -2.45
N TRP A 76 -8.79 -1.53 -1.87
CA TRP A 76 -8.52 -1.51 -0.44
C TRP A 76 -9.77 -1.35 0.41
N LEU A 77 -10.63 -0.39 0.08
CA LEU A 77 -11.88 -0.17 0.83
C LEU A 77 -12.82 -1.37 0.78
N GLU A 78 -12.88 -2.07 -0.35
CA GLU A 78 -13.68 -3.28 -0.48
C GLU A 78 -13.14 -4.38 0.44
N TYR A 79 -11.83 -4.58 0.47
CA TYR A 79 -11.19 -5.52 1.40
C TYR A 79 -11.46 -5.14 2.86
N GLU A 80 -11.36 -3.86 3.24
CA GLU A 80 -11.69 -3.41 4.61
C GLU A 80 -13.15 -3.69 4.97
N ARG A 81 -14.08 -3.48 4.03
CA ARG A 81 -15.50 -3.79 4.22
C ARG A 81 -15.72 -5.28 4.48
N GLN A 82 -15.13 -6.14 3.64
CA GLN A 82 -15.25 -7.60 3.80
C GLN A 82 -14.63 -8.09 5.11
N PHE A 83 -13.45 -7.56 5.48
CA PHE A 83 -12.82 -7.86 6.76
C PHE A 83 -13.71 -7.46 7.94
N ALA A 84 -14.31 -6.26 7.91
CA ALA A 84 -15.22 -5.80 8.95
C ALA A 84 -16.46 -6.70 9.06
N GLU A 85 -17.01 -7.19 7.94
CA GLU A 85 -18.12 -8.14 7.93
C GLU A 85 -17.75 -9.50 8.53
N ARG A 86 -16.58 -10.06 8.16
CA ARG A 86 -16.04 -11.30 8.78
C ARG A 86 -15.88 -11.13 10.29
N ARG A 87 -15.25 -10.04 10.73
CA ARG A 87 -15.06 -9.72 12.15
C ARG A 87 -16.38 -9.55 12.91
N ARG A 88 -17.43 -9.01 12.29
CA ARG A 88 -18.76 -8.92 12.91
C ARG A 88 -19.35 -10.31 13.16
N ARG A 89 -19.23 -11.23 12.19
CA ARG A 89 -19.67 -12.62 12.32
C ARG A 89 -18.88 -13.38 13.38
N GLU A 90 -17.56 -13.30 13.36
CA GLU A 90 -16.69 -13.92 14.36
C GLU A 90 -17.01 -13.45 15.78
N LYS A 91 -17.20 -12.14 15.97
CA LYS A 91 -17.62 -11.57 17.26
C LYS A 91 -18.98 -12.12 17.71
N HIS A 92 -19.92 -12.28 16.78
CA HIS A 92 -21.22 -12.90 17.06
C HIS A 92 -21.07 -14.36 17.52
N HIS A 93 -20.14 -15.11 16.93
CA HIS A 93 -19.81 -16.50 17.31
C HIS A 93 -18.86 -16.62 18.51
N GLY A 94 -18.58 -15.52 19.24
CA GLY A 94 -17.74 -15.54 20.45
C GLY A 94 -16.23 -15.47 20.20
N LEU A 95 -15.77 -15.41 18.94
CA LEU A 95 -14.36 -15.27 18.58
C LEU A 95 -13.91 -13.80 18.74
N ARG A 96 -13.36 -13.50 19.93
CA ARG A 96 -12.96 -12.12 20.31
C ARG A 96 -11.59 -11.73 19.76
N ARG A 97 -10.68 -12.68 19.52
CA ARG A 97 -9.38 -12.45 18.90
C ARG A 97 -9.39 -12.94 17.46
N PRO A 98 -9.08 -12.09 16.48
CA PRO A 98 -8.81 -12.58 15.13
C PRO A 98 -7.49 -13.35 15.11
N GLU A 99 -7.38 -14.38 14.26
CA GLU A 99 -6.14 -15.15 14.07
C GLU A 99 -4.98 -14.25 13.64
N TRP A 100 -5.29 -13.26 12.81
CA TRP A 100 -4.45 -12.11 12.56
C TRP A 100 -5.31 -10.85 12.46
N ALA A 101 -4.91 -9.79 13.13
CA ALA A 101 -5.51 -8.47 12.95
C ALA A 101 -4.54 -7.63 12.14
N TRP A 102 -5.05 -7.00 11.07
CA TRP A 102 -4.38 -5.83 10.54
C TRP A 102 -4.35 -4.77 11.65
N GLY A 103 -3.20 -4.61 12.29
CA GLY A 103 -2.95 -3.67 13.37
C GLY A 103 -2.31 -2.41 12.81
N GLY A 104 -3.10 -1.56 12.16
CA GLY A 104 -2.55 -0.33 11.60
C GLY A 104 -3.61 0.73 11.37
N SER A 105 -3.82 1.62 12.32
CA SER A 105 -4.20 2.99 11.95
C SER A 105 -2.98 3.65 11.28
N GLY A 106 -2.88 3.70 9.95
CA GLY A 106 -1.88 4.55 9.29
C GLY A 106 -1.36 4.12 7.91
N ASP A 107 -1.80 4.86 6.90
CA ASP A 107 -1.11 5.33 5.69
C ASP A 107 -0.51 4.37 4.64
N ALA A 108 0.01 3.18 4.95
CA ALA A 108 0.63 2.30 3.96
C ALA A 108 0.20 0.83 4.05
N VAL A 109 -0.31 0.30 2.94
CA VAL A 109 -0.89 -1.06 2.79
C VAL A 109 0.17 -2.09 2.42
N VAL A 110 1.07 -1.72 1.51
CA VAL A 110 2.16 -2.53 0.93
C VAL A 110 3.44 -1.70 1.01
N ARG A 111 3.98 -1.54 2.21
CA ARG A 111 5.14 -0.67 2.44
C ARG A 111 6.30 -1.06 1.51
N CYS A 112 6.83 -0.11 0.75
CA CYS A 112 8.12 -0.29 0.07
C CYS A 112 9.23 0.09 1.07
N ALA A 113 10.19 -0.81 1.29
CA ALA A 113 11.30 -0.57 2.22
C ALA A 113 12.24 0.52 1.69
N ASP A 114 12.49 0.52 0.38
CA ASP A 114 13.17 1.59 -0.34
C ASP A 114 12.16 2.26 -1.28
N PRO A 115 11.89 3.58 -1.15
CA PRO A 115 11.04 4.30 -2.11
C PRO A 115 11.51 4.22 -3.56
N GLY A 116 12.80 3.92 -3.79
CA GLY A 116 13.45 3.73 -5.09
C GLY A 116 13.16 2.37 -5.74
N VAL A 117 12.72 1.36 -4.99
CA VAL A 117 12.37 0.02 -5.48
C VAL A 117 10.88 -0.21 -5.26
N ARG A 118 10.13 -0.44 -6.34
CA ARG A 118 8.67 -0.50 -6.32
C ARG A 118 8.19 -1.66 -7.19
N PRO A 119 7.03 -2.27 -6.87
CA PRO A 119 6.39 -3.23 -7.75
C PRO A 119 6.15 -2.72 -9.17
N GLU A 120 6.30 -3.63 -10.12
CA GLU A 120 5.78 -3.43 -11.47
C GLU A 120 4.25 -3.55 -11.49
N GLY A 121 3.62 -2.88 -12.46
CA GLY A 121 2.18 -2.88 -12.65
C GLY A 121 1.46 -1.70 -11.99
N ALA A 122 0.13 -1.65 -12.15
CA ALA A 122 -0.68 -0.60 -11.56
C ALA A 122 -0.88 -0.83 -10.06
N LEU A 123 -1.02 0.24 -9.27
CA LEU A 123 -1.27 0.14 -7.82
C LEU A 123 -2.43 -0.81 -7.49
N GLY A 124 -3.54 -0.70 -8.21
CA GLY A 124 -4.72 -1.53 -7.98
C GLY A 124 -4.50 -3.01 -8.29
N GLU A 125 -3.66 -3.34 -9.26
CA GLU A 125 -3.28 -4.72 -9.55
C GLU A 125 -2.46 -5.32 -8.41
N VAL A 126 -1.45 -4.59 -7.94
CA VAL A 126 -0.59 -5.02 -6.84
C VAL A 126 -1.41 -5.24 -5.56
N LEU A 127 -2.36 -4.34 -5.27
CA LEU A 127 -3.26 -4.52 -4.13
C LEU A 127 -4.16 -5.74 -4.28
N ARG A 128 -4.70 -6.02 -5.48
CA ARG A 128 -5.50 -7.23 -5.71
C ARG A 128 -4.68 -8.50 -5.50
N ARG A 129 -3.44 -8.54 -5.99
CA ARG A 129 -2.52 -9.67 -5.77
C ARG A 129 -2.28 -9.88 -4.28
N LEU A 130 -2.05 -8.81 -3.53
CA LEU A 130 -1.84 -8.91 -2.09
C LEU A 130 -3.10 -9.35 -1.34
N VAL A 131 -4.26 -8.75 -1.63
CA VAL A 131 -5.54 -9.13 -1.01
C VAL A 131 -5.82 -10.61 -1.25
N LYS A 132 -5.63 -11.09 -2.49
CA LYS A 132 -5.78 -12.50 -2.82
C LYS A 132 -4.89 -13.39 -1.97
N ALA A 133 -3.63 -13.01 -1.78
CA ALA A 133 -2.68 -13.79 -0.97
C ALA A 133 -3.07 -13.83 0.51
N LEU A 134 -3.57 -12.72 1.06
CA LEU A 134 -4.05 -12.64 2.44
C LEU A 134 -5.32 -13.46 2.69
N GLU A 135 -6.07 -13.78 1.64
CA GLU A 135 -7.28 -14.60 1.70
C GLU A 135 -7.04 -16.06 1.29
N SER A 136 -5.81 -16.40 0.88
CA SER A 136 -5.41 -17.74 0.47
C SER A 136 -4.54 -18.40 1.54
N GLU A 137 -4.19 -19.67 1.32
CA GLU A 137 -3.15 -20.31 2.13
C GLU A 137 -1.83 -19.55 1.99
N PRO A 138 -1.08 -19.34 3.10
CA PRO A 138 0.18 -18.63 3.06
C PRO A 138 1.22 -19.31 2.14
N GLY A 139 1.95 -18.51 1.36
CA GLY A 139 2.93 -19.00 0.37
C GLY A 139 4.38 -18.85 0.79
N THR A 140 5.32 -19.36 0.00
CA THR A 140 6.77 -19.25 0.30
C THR A 140 7.47 -18.06 -0.36
N GLY A 141 6.80 -17.38 -1.30
CA GLY A 141 7.36 -16.28 -2.09
C GLY A 141 6.56 -14.99 -1.98
N CYS A 142 7.06 -13.94 -2.64
CA CYS A 142 6.42 -12.64 -2.69
C CYS A 142 5.07 -12.74 -3.42
N PRO A 143 3.93 -12.36 -2.81
CA PRO A 143 2.62 -12.45 -3.44
C PRO A 143 2.42 -11.46 -4.60
N VAL A 144 3.34 -10.50 -4.76
CA VAL A 144 3.25 -9.45 -5.78
C VAL A 144 4.03 -9.80 -7.03
N CYS A 145 5.31 -10.18 -6.90
CA CYS A 145 6.19 -10.46 -8.04
C CYS A 145 6.58 -11.93 -8.19
N GLY A 146 6.27 -12.79 -7.21
CA GLY A 146 6.61 -14.22 -7.23
C GLY A 146 8.05 -14.55 -6.78
N GLU A 147 8.87 -13.54 -6.51
CA GLU A 147 10.26 -13.73 -6.05
C GLU A 147 10.32 -14.50 -4.72
N GLU A 148 11.25 -15.44 -4.63
CA GLU A 148 11.47 -16.28 -3.43
C GLU A 148 12.56 -15.71 -2.53
N GLU A 149 13.43 -14.84 -3.06
CA GLU A 149 14.44 -14.18 -2.26
C GLU A 149 13.83 -13.08 -1.36
N LEU A 150 13.56 -13.46 -0.11
CA LEU A 150 13.00 -12.62 0.94
C LEU A 150 14.04 -12.37 2.04
N ARG A 151 14.32 -11.10 2.35
CA ARG A 151 15.36 -10.69 3.31
C ARG A 151 14.76 -9.95 4.51
N TRP A 152 15.01 -10.44 5.71
CA TRP A 152 14.63 -9.71 6.92
C TRP A 152 15.50 -8.47 7.08
N PRO A 153 14.91 -7.28 7.34
CA PRO A 153 15.70 -6.08 7.57
C PRO A 153 16.51 -6.21 8.86
N ALA A 154 17.79 -5.83 8.83
CA ALA A 154 18.72 -5.95 9.97
C ALA A 154 18.34 -5.07 11.17
N VAL A 155 17.50 -4.05 10.93
CA VAL A 155 16.92 -3.16 11.94
C VAL A 155 15.45 -2.98 11.54
N PRO A 156 14.47 -3.02 12.47
CA PRO A 156 13.08 -2.76 12.13
C PRO A 156 12.96 -1.45 11.35
N ALA A 157 12.23 -1.48 10.22
CA ALA A 157 12.26 -0.42 9.21
C ALA A 157 11.75 0.95 9.71
N VAL A 158 11.21 1.06 10.94
CA VAL A 158 10.84 2.33 11.58
C VAL A 158 10.91 2.19 13.10
N GLY A 159 11.36 3.26 13.78
CA GLY A 159 11.90 3.21 15.13
C GLY A 159 10.95 2.79 16.26
N GLY A 160 11.55 2.14 17.27
CA GLY A 160 11.42 2.55 18.68
C GLY A 160 10.14 2.22 19.45
N TRP A 161 9.29 1.31 18.98
CA TRP A 161 8.21 0.78 19.81
C TRP A 161 8.14 -0.75 19.63
N GLU A 162 8.31 -1.48 20.74
CA GLU A 162 8.37 -2.95 20.85
C GLU A 162 7.13 -3.70 20.33
N GLN A 163 6.14 -2.98 19.81
CA GLN A 163 4.92 -3.55 19.22
C GLN A 163 4.89 -3.46 17.69
N ALA A 164 5.95 -3.00 17.01
CA ALA A 164 6.02 -2.90 15.56
C ALA A 164 6.37 -4.23 14.89
N TRP A 165 5.50 -4.96 14.21
CA TRP A 165 4.06 -5.27 14.33
C TRP A 165 4.01 -6.71 13.80
N ALA A 166 3.17 -7.60 14.34
CA ALA A 166 3.02 -9.00 13.88
C ALA A 166 2.68 -9.15 12.37
N TRP A 167 2.46 -8.04 11.68
CA TRP A 167 2.18 -7.92 10.25
C TRP A 167 3.42 -7.82 9.36
N ASP A 168 4.48 -7.12 9.79
CA ASP A 168 5.63 -6.82 8.93
C ASP A 168 6.56 -8.02 8.80
N GLY A 169 6.75 -8.48 7.56
CA GLY A 169 7.61 -9.61 7.23
C GLY A 169 8.90 -9.19 6.54
N PRO A 170 9.56 -10.11 5.81
CA PRO A 170 10.78 -9.82 5.08
C PRO A 170 10.53 -8.88 3.89
N VAL A 171 11.58 -8.21 3.45
CA VAL A 171 11.60 -7.40 2.23
C VAL A 171 11.85 -8.30 1.04
N CYS A 172 11.03 -8.19 0.01
CA CYS A 172 11.25 -8.88 -1.26
C CYS A 172 12.41 -8.24 -2.03
N ALA A 173 13.39 -9.04 -2.46
CA ALA A 173 14.55 -8.56 -3.22
C ALA A 173 14.19 -8.07 -4.64
N GLY A 174 13.10 -8.59 -5.23
CA GLY A 174 12.64 -8.21 -6.57
C GLY A 174 11.87 -6.88 -6.59
N CYS A 175 10.76 -6.79 -5.85
CA CYS A 175 9.87 -5.61 -5.92
C CYS A 175 9.97 -4.65 -4.71
N GLY A 176 10.81 -4.94 -3.72
CA GLY A 176 11.12 -4.01 -2.62
C GLY A 176 10.04 -3.85 -1.57
N ILE A 177 8.93 -4.60 -1.65
CA ILE A 177 7.87 -4.53 -0.64
C ILE A 177 8.27 -5.26 0.63
N VAL A 178 7.79 -4.77 1.77
CA VAL A 178 7.69 -5.52 3.01
C VAL A 178 6.52 -6.49 2.86
N VAL A 179 6.82 -7.77 2.70
CA VAL A 179 5.79 -8.80 2.50
C VAL A 179 5.05 -9.01 3.83
N PRO A 180 3.71 -8.99 3.86
CA PRO A 180 2.98 -9.25 5.11
C PRO A 180 3.21 -10.68 5.60
N ARG A 181 3.51 -10.84 6.89
CA ARG A 181 3.69 -12.17 7.52
C ARG A 181 2.51 -13.11 7.31
N PRO A 182 1.23 -12.68 7.39
CA PRO A 182 0.11 -13.59 7.17
C PRO A 182 0.01 -14.14 5.74
N ALA A 183 0.68 -13.51 4.77
CA ALA A 183 0.75 -14.03 3.40
C ALA A 183 1.88 -15.05 3.20
N LEU A 184 2.74 -15.25 4.21
CA LEU A 184 3.87 -16.15 4.16
C LEU A 184 3.64 -17.38 5.04
N ALA A 185 3.86 -18.57 4.47
CA ALA A 185 4.05 -19.77 5.27
C ALA A 185 5.26 -19.54 6.16
N ASP A 186 5.24 -20.05 7.40
CA ASP A 186 6.29 -19.86 8.39
C ASP A 186 7.67 -20.01 7.73
N THR A 187 8.30 -18.87 7.46
CA THR A 187 9.64 -18.86 6.92
C THR A 187 10.49 -19.29 8.11
N PRO A 188 11.27 -20.39 8.03
CA PRO A 188 12.13 -20.77 9.14
C PRO A 188 12.97 -19.54 9.48
N THR A 189 12.76 -19.01 10.69
CA THR A 189 13.59 -17.93 11.24
C THR A 189 15.02 -18.35 11.03
N ALA A 190 15.79 -17.54 10.28
CA ALA A 190 17.19 -17.79 10.01
C ALA A 190 17.86 -18.21 11.32
N GLY A 191 18.26 -19.48 11.38
CA GLY A 191 18.80 -20.10 12.58
C GLY A 191 20.04 -19.35 13.01
N ALA A 192 20.10 -19.03 14.30
CA ALA A 192 21.37 -18.78 14.96
C ALA A 192 22.26 -20.01 14.75
N ALA A 193 23.40 -19.82 14.09
CA ALA A 193 24.53 -20.74 14.06
C ALA A 193 25.79 -19.92 14.31
#